data_AF-G0ACT8-F1
#
_entry.id   AF-G0ACT8-F1
#
_cell.length_a   1.000
_cell.length_b   1.000
_cell.length_c   1.000
_cell.angle_alpha   90.00
_cell.angle_beta   90.00
_cell.angle_gamma   90.00
#
_symmetry.space_group_name_H-M   'P 1'
#
loop_
_entity.id
_entity.type
_entity.pdbx_description
1 polymer ?
#
loop_
_entity_poly.entity_id
_entity_poly.type
_entity_poly.pdbx_seq_one_letter_code
_entity_poly.pdbx_strand_id
1 'polypeptide(L)'
;MIDVALLGIIRRWHLRDQVPLREIAKRLGISRNTVRRYLRSETTEPAYAERQSASAIDPYAFQLSGWLKTEAAKSRKQRRSLKQLHEDLSELGFKGSYDRVAAFARQWREGQTEWVNSARKRTLFPHKQFGYAVIHVR
;
A
#
# COMPACT_ATOMS: atom_id res chain seq x y z
N MET A 1 -18.59 1.02 -7.29
CA MET A 1 -18.13 -0.07 -6.40
C MET A 1 -19.38 -0.68 -5.80
N ILE A 2 -19.63 -1.97 -5.97
CA ILE A 2 -20.86 -2.63 -5.50
C ILE A 2 -20.52 -3.43 -4.25
N ASP A 3 -21.32 -3.25 -3.20
CA ASP A 3 -21.15 -3.85 -1.88
C ASP A 3 -21.33 -5.38 -1.94
N VAL A 4 -20.54 -6.10 -1.14
CA VAL A 4 -20.62 -7.56 -0.90
C VAL A 4 -22.03 -7.95 -0.44
N ALA A 5 -22.71 -7.06 0.30
CA ALA A 5 -24.09 -7.23 0.70
C ALA A 5 -25.07 -7.36 -0.50
N LEU A 6 -24.86 -6.58 -1.57
CA LEU A 6 -25.72 -6.60 -2.76
C LEU A 6 -25.61 -7.93 -3.52
N LEU A 7 -24.40 -8.50 -3.57
CA LEU A 7 -24.16 -9.81 -4.18
C LEU A 7 -24.92 -10.92 -3.45
N GLY A 8 -24.95 -10.87 -2.11
CA GLY A 8 -25.70 -11.80 -1.28
C GLY A 8 -27.20 -11.77 -1.57
N ILE A 9 -27.76 -10.57 -1.79
CA ILE A 9 -29.18 -10.38 -2.16
C ILE A 9 -29.45 -10.97 -3.56
N ILE A 10 -28.61 -10.65 -4.54
CA ILE A 10 -28.75 -11.16 -5.92
C ILE A 10 -28.73 -12.70 -5.95
N ARG A 11 -27.76 -13.32 -5.26
CA ARG A 11 -27.63 -14.78 -5.19
C ARG A 11 -28.83 -15.42 -4.50
N ARG A 12 -29.30 -14.86 -3.38
CA ARG A 12 -30.48 -15.37 -2.66
C ARG A 12 -31.72 -15.32 -3.54
N TRP A 13 -32.03 -14.17 -4.13
CA TRP A 13 -33.21 -14.01 -4.98
C TRP A 13 -33.16 -14.89 -6.23
N HIS A 14 -31.98 -15.11 -6.82
CA HIS A 14 -31.87 -15.93 -8.01
C HIS A 14 -31.86 -17.43 -7.70
N LEU A 15 -31.07 -17.89 -6.72
CA LEU A 15 -30.87 -19.31 -6.42
C LEU A 15 -31.96 -19.91 -5.54
N ARG A 16 -32.48 -19.13 -4.56
CA ARG A 16 -33.50 -19.60 -3.62
C ARG A 16 -34.90 -19.24 -4.09
N ASP A 17 -35.11 -17.97 -4.43
CA ASP A 17 -36.44 -17.45 -4.76
C ASP A 17 -36.76 -17.57 -6.27
N GLN A 18 -35.83 -18.10 -7.07
CA GLN A 18 -35.95 -18.29 -8.53
C GLN A 18 -36.44 -17.04 -9.30
N VAL A 19 -36.11 -15.86 -8.77
CA VAL A 19 -36.52 -14.58 -9.35
C VAL A 19 -35.73 -14.36 -10.65
N PRO A 20 -36.41 -13.94 -11.75
CA PRO A 20 -35.74 -13.71 -13.02
C PRO A 20 -34.78 -12.52 -12.95
N LEU A 21 -33.63 -12.62 -13.63
CA LEU A 21 -32.56 -11.59 -13.61
C LEU A 21 -33.06 -10.18 -13.94
N ARG A 22 -34.07 -10.07 -14.81
CA ARG A 22 -34.68 -8.78 -15.18
C ARG A 22 -35.36 -8.11 -13.99
N GLU A 23 -36.01 -8.90 -13.14
CA GLU A 23 -36.74 -8.40 -11.98
C GLU A 23 -35.77 -8.01 -10.86
N ILE A 24 -34.71 -8.79 -10.66
CA ILE A 24 -33.60 -8.45 -9.76
C ILE A 24 -32.95 -7.13 -10.20
N ALA A 25 -32.68 -6.96 -11.50
CA ALA A 25 -32.11 -5.74 -12.06
C ALA A 25 -32.97 -4.50 -11.80
N LYS A 26 -34.30 -4.62 -11.97
CA LYS A 26 -35.25 -3.52 -11.72
C LYS A 26 -35.28 -3.12 -10.25
N ARG A 27 -35.37 -4.09 -9.35
CA ARG A 27 -35.48 -3.86 -7.90
C ARG A 27 -34.21 -3.25 -7.31
N LEU A 28 -33.05 -3.60 -7.86
CA LEU A 28 -31.74 -3.12 -7.39
C LEU A 28 -31.22 -1.91 -8.18
N GLY A 29 -31.94 -1.46 -9.23
CA GLY A 29 -31.54 -0.31 -10.05
C GLY A 29 -30.24 -0.50 -10.83
N ILE A 30 -29.83 -1.75 -11.10
CA ILE A 30 -28.57 -2.07 -11.78
C ILE A 30 -28.83 -2.76 -13.12
N SER A 31 -27.85 -2.68 -14.04
CA SER A 31 -28.00 -3.31 -15.34
C SER A 31 -28.13 -4.83 -15.24
N ARG A 32 -28.95 -5.44 -16.11
CA ARG A 32 -29.04 -6.92 -16.24
C ARG A 32 -27.67 -7.56 -16.49
N ASN A 33 -26.79 -6.88 -17.22
CA ASN A 33 -25.44 -7.35 -17.51
C ASN A 33 -24.57 -7.41 -16.25
N THR A 34 -24.76 -6.45 -15.33
CA THR A 34 -24.12 -6.43 -14.02
C THR A 34 -24.59 -7.60 -13.15
N VAL A 35 -25.91 -7.86 -13.09
CA VAL A 35 -26.48 -9.02 -12.37
C VAL A 35 -25.93 -10.34 -12.94
N ARG A 36 -25.94 -10.49 -14.27
CA ARG A 36 -25.40 -11.68 -14.94
C ARG A 36 -23.91 -11.88 -14.67
N ARG A 37 -23.11 -10.80 -14.71
CA ARG A 37 -21.68 -10.85 -14.41
C ARG A 37 -21.43 -11.34 -13.00
N TYR A 38 -22.18 -10.81 -12.02
CA TYR A 38 -22.06 -11.18 -10.61
C TYR A 38 -22.54 -12.59 -10.26
N LEU A 39 -23.49 -13.14 -11.02
CA LEU A 39 -23.88 -14.54 -10.89
C LEU A 39 -22.84 -15.49 -11.51
N ARG A 40 -22.10 -15.05 -12.53
CA ARG A 40 -21.03 -15.85 -13.17
C ARG A 40 -19.72 -15.82 -12.41
N SER A 41 -19.36 -14.67 -11.83
CA SER A 41 -18.17 -14.54 -11.01
C SER A 41 -18.50 -15.00 -9.58
N GLU A 42 -18.15 -16.23 -9.26
CA GLU A 42 -18.23 -16.72 -7.87
C GLU A 42 -17.29 -15.95 -6.94
N THR A 43 -16.25 -15.33 -7.51
CA THR A 43 -15.15 -14.66 -6.82
C THR A 43 -15.47 -13.22 -6.42
N THR A 44 -15.36 -12.98 -5.11
CA THR A 44 -15.88 -11.84 -4.34
C THR A 44 -15.09 -10.55 -4.44
N GLU A 45 -13.91 -10.53 -5.04
CA GLU A 45 -13.10 -9.31 -5.00
C GLU A 45 -13.00 -8.68 -6.38
N PRO A 46 -13.52 -7.44 -6.58
CA PRO A 46 -12.86 -6.54 -7.50
C PRO A 46 -11.48 -6.24 -6.92
N ALA A 47 -10.57 -7.21 -7.02
CA ALA A 47 -9.16 -6.99 -6.81
C ALA A 47 -8.77 -6.04 -7.93
N TYR A 48 -8.69 -4.76 -7.60
CA TYR A 48 -7.94 -3.84 -8.44
C TYR A 48 -6.57 -4.46 -8.56
N ALA A 49 -6.18 -4.83 -9.79
CA ALA A 49 -4.84 -5.29 -10.04
C ALA A 49 -3.89 -4.29 -9.37
N GLU A 50 -3.07 -4.78 -8.45
CA GLU A 50 -2.09 -3.97 -7.77
C GLU A 50 -1.30 -3.25 -8.87
N ARG A 51 -1.33 -1.91 -8.86
CA ARG A 51 -0.65 -1.12 -9.90
C ARG A 51 0.85 -1.29 -9.71
N GLN A 52 1.39 -2.41 -10.18
CA GLN A 52 2.79 -2.55 -10.47
C GLN A 52 3.06 -1.83 -11.79
N SER A 53 2.92 -0.50 -11.78
CA SER A 53 3.65 0.28 -12.76
C SER A 53 5.10 0.17 -12.31
N ALA A 54 5.88 -0.70 -12.97
CA ALA A 54 7.33 -0.66 -12.91
C ALA A 54 7.70 0.82 -13.10
N SER A 55 8.02 1.48 -12.00
CA SER A 55 8.14 2.92 -12.02
C SER A 55 9.45 3.17 -12.74
N ALA A 56 9.48 4.11 -13.68
CA ALA A 56 10.71 4.43 -14.42
C ALA A 56 11.90 4.78 -13.50
N ILE A 57 11.64 4.99 -12.21
CA ILE A 57 12.62 5.25 -11.15
C ILE A 57 13.22 3.98 -10.53
N ASP A 58 12.63 2.80 -10.75
CA ASP A 58 13.08 1.53 -10.16
C ASP A 58 14.55 1.20 -10.51
N PRO A 59 15.02 1.40 -11.76
CA PRO A 59 16.44 1.22 -12.09
C PRO A 59 17.38 2.17 -11.34
N TYR A 60 16.87 3.33 -10.94
CA TYR A 60 17.62 4.40 -10.27
C TYR A 60 17.39 4.44 -8.75
N ALA A 61 16.54 3.56 -8.21
CA ALA A 61 16.14 3.58 -6.80
C ALA A 61 17.33 3.39 -5.85
N PHE A 62 18.27 2.51 -6.20
CA PHE A 62 19.47 2.28 -5.41
C PHE A 62 20.38 3.52 -5.37
N GLN A 63 20.60 4.16 -6.52
CA GLN A 63 21.44 5.36 -6.61
C GLN A 63 20.78 6.55 -5.89
N LEU A 64 19.50 6.77 -6.13
CA LEU A 64 18.74 7.87 -5.52
C LEU A 64 18.64 7.71 -3.99
N SER A 65 18.44 6.49 -3.49
CA SER A 65 18.46 6.25 -2.04
C SER A 65 19.83 6.50 -1.41
N GLY A 66 20.92 6.14 -2.12
CA GLY A 66 22.29 6.45 -1.71
C GLY A 66 22.55 7.96 -1.61
N TRP A 67 22.14 8.71 -2.64
CA TRP A 67 22.24 10.18 -2.63
C TRP A 67 21.37 10.80 -1.53
N LEU A 68 20.13 10.35 -1.37
CA LEU A 68 19.25 10.83 -0.31
C LEU A 68 19.82 10.58 1.10
N LYS A 69 20.51 9.45 1.31
CA LYS A 69 21.20 9.16 2.58
C LYS A 69 22.38 10.10 2.83
N THR A 70 23.22 10.33 1.83
CA THR A 70 24.36 11.25 1.93
C THR A 70 23.89 12.68 2.15
N GLU A 71 22.85 13.09 1.43
CA GLU A 71 22.23 14.41 1.59
C GLU A 71 21.51 14.55 2.93
N ALA A 72 20.92 13.48 3.46
CA ALA A 72 20.30 13.47 4.79
C ALA A 72 21.32 13.75 5.91
N ALA A 73 22.57 13.28 5.76
CA ALA A 73 23.63 13.49 6.73
C ALA A 73 24.24 14.91 6.71
N LYS A 74 24.09 15.65 5.60
CA LYS A 74 24.63 17.01 5.45
C LYS A 74 23.78 18.06 6.17
N SER A 75 24.43 19.17 6.54
CA SER A 75 23.73 20.33 7.11
C SER A 75 22.75 20.93 6.10
N ARG A 76 21.69 21.58 6.60
CA ARG A 76 20.61 22.12 5.75
C ARG A 76 21.13 23.06 4.65
N LYS A 77 22.21 23.81 4.91
CA LYS A 77 22.79 24.76 3.95
C LYS A 77 23.63 24.08 2.85
N GLN A 78 24.09 22.85 3.09
CA GLN A 78 24.95 22.08 2.17
C GLN A 78 24.19 20.96 1.45
N ARG A 79 22.92 20.74 1.82
CA ARG A 79 22.09 19.69 1.24
C ARG A 79 21.66 20.06 -0.18
N ARG A 80 21.91 19.18 -1.15
CA ARG A 80 21.40 19.27 -2.51
C ARG A 80 19.87 19.22 -2.52
N SER A 81 19.27 20.01 -3.39
CA SER A 81 17.82 20.01 -3.58
C SER A 81 17.36 18.78 -4.36
N LEU A 82 16.09 18.40 -4.22
CA LEU A 82 15.49 17.33 -5.02
C LEU A 82 15.49 17.65 -6.52
N LYS A 83 15.51 18.94 -6.88
CA LYS A 83 15.63 19.39 -8.27
C LYS A 83 17.00 19.06 -8.84
N GLN A 84 18.07 19.33 -8.07
CA GLN A 84 19.44 18.96 -8.46
C GLN A 84 19.60 17.45 -8.56
N LEU A 85 19.00 16.68 -7.65
CA LEU A 85 19.01 15.21 -7.73
C LEU A 85 18.26 14.69 -8.96
N HIS A 86 17.22 15.40 -9.42
CA HIS A 86 16.50 15.06 -10.66
C HIS A 86 17.31 15.43 -11.91
N GLU A 87 18.03 16.56 -11.90
CA GLU A 87 18.96 16.94 -12.95
C GLU A 87 20.10 15.91 -13.07
N ASP A 88 20.73 15.54 -11.95
CA ASP A 88 21.77 14.50 -11.87
C ASP A 88 21.24 13.14 -12.40
N LEU A 89 19.97 12.79 -12.11
CA LEU A 89 19.33 11.59 -12.67
C LEU A 89 19.07 11.71 -14.17
N SER A 90 18.69 12.90 -14.64
CA SER A 90 18.42 13.15 -16.05
C SER A 90 19.68 13.01 -16.91
N GLU A 91 20.84 13.42 -16.38
CA GLU A 91 22.16 13.18 -17.00
C GLU A 91 22.49 11.68 -17.10
N LEU A 92 22.05 10.87 -16.13
CA LEU A 92 22.17 9.41 -16.14
C LEU A 92 21.14 8.71 -17.05
N GLY A 93 20.36 9.48 -17.83
CA GLY A 93 19.40 8.95 -18.79
C GLY A 93 18.00 8.72 -18.23
N PHE A 94 17.68 9.22 -17.04
CA PHE A 94 16.32 9.16 -16.51
C PHE A 94 15.39 10.07 -17.30
N LYS A 95 14.37 9.48 -17.94
CA LYS A 95 13.36 10.21 -18.73
C LYS A 95 12.06 10.48 -17.97
N GLY A 96 12.05 10.24 -16.66
CA GLY A 96 10.84 10.41 -15.84
C GLY A 96 10.66 11.84 -15.33
N SER A 97 9.43 12.14 -14.90
CA SER A 97 9.10 13.44 -14.31
C SER A 97 9.76 13.62 -12.93
N TYR A 98 10.08 14.88 -12.59
CA TYR A 98 10.45 15.33 -11.25
C TYR A 98 9.48 14.79 -10.18
N ASP A 99 8.18 14.72 -10.47
CA ASP A 99 7.16 14.25 -9.52
C ASP A 99 7.40 12.81 -9.07
N ARG A 100 7.99 11.97 -9.93
CA ARG A 100 8.36 10.58 -9.58
C ARG A 100 9.53 10.56 -8.60
N VAL A 101 10.53 11.42 -8.80
CA VAL A 101 11.67 11.60 -7.87
C VAL A 101 11.18 12.16 -6.53
N ALA A 102 10.27 13.14 -6.56
CA ALA A 102 9.69 13.72 -5.36
C ALA A 102 8.77 12.74 -4.60
N ALA A 103 8.03 11.88 -5.30
CA ALA A 103 7.25 10.82 -4.68
C ALA A 103 8.15 9.78 -4.00
N PHE A 104 9.18 9.31 -4.70
CA PHE A 104 10.17 8.38 -4.13
C PHE A 104 10.88 8.97 -2.90
N ALA A 105 11.30 10.23 -2.96
CA ALA A 105 11.96 10.88 -1.83
C ALA A 105 11.05 11.05 -0.61
N ARG A 106 9.74 11.25 -0.80
CA ARG A 106 8.75 11.28 0.28
C ARG A 106 8.63 9.91 0.94
N GLN A 107 8.36 8.88 0.15
CA GLN A 107 8.25 7.50 0.62
C GLN A 107 9.53 7.02 1.32
N TRP A 108 10.70 7.38 0.80
CA TRP A 108 11.99 7.06 1.41
C TRP A 108 12.15 7.71 2.80
N ARG A 109 11.72 8.97 2.98
CA ARG A 109 11.74 9.66 4.29
C ARG A 109 10.74 9.06 5.28
N GLU A 110 9.58 8.63 4.81
CA GLU A 110 8.57 7.95 5.62
C GLU A 110 9.09 6.60 6.10
N GLY A 111 9.72 5.81 5.23
CA GLY A 111 10.36 4.55 5.61
C GLY A 111 11.49 4.71 6.64
N GLN A 112 12.27 5.80 6.58
CA GLN A 112 13.22 6.14 7.65
C GLN A 112 12.51 6.45 8.97
N THR A 113 11.38 7.16 8.91
CA THR A 113 10.58 7.53 10.10
C THR A 113 9.91 6.30 10.72
N GLU A 114 9.40 5.37 9.92
CA GLU A 114 8.83 4.10 10.39
C GLU A 114 9.88 3.17 10.99
N TRP A 115 11.08 3.10 10.41
CA TRP A 115 12.20 2.34 10.98
C TRP A 115 12.69 2.94 12.30
N VAL A 116 12.85 4.27 12.37
CA VAL A 116 13.23 5.00 13.60
C VAL A 116 12.13 4.91 14.68
N ASN A 117 10.86 5.00 14.31
CA ASN A 117 9.75 4.85 15.25
C ASN A 117 9.59 3.41 15.75
N SER A 118 9.83 2.41 14.89
CA SER A 118 9.84 0.99 15.29
C SER A 118 11.03 0.68 16.20
N ALA A 119 12.20 1.28 15.96
CA ALA A 119 13.35 1.18 16.85
C ALA A 119 13.10 1.88 18.20
N ARG A 120 12.46 3.05 18.22
CA ARG A 120 12.06 3.77 19.45
C ARG A 120 10.99 3.03 20.26
N LYS A 121 10.07 2.30 19.61
CA LYS A 121 9.08 1.45 20.31
C LYS A 121 9.71 0.24 20.98
N ARG A 122 10.88 -0.23 20.52
CA ARG A 122 11.62 -1.36 21.13
C ARG A 122 12.50 -0.97 22.32
N THR A 123 12.82 0.32 22.50
CA THR A 123 13.63 0.82 23.62
C THR A 123 12.82 1.31 24.82
N LEU A 124 11.49 1.21 24.80
CA LEU A 124 10.60 1.60 25.91
C LEU A 124 10.02 0.37 26.64
N PHE A 125 10.88 -0.57 27.06
CA PHE A 125 10.55 -1.51 28.14
C PHE A 125 11.77 -1.63 29.07
N PRO A 126 11.83 -0.87 30.18
CA PRO A 126 12.87 -1.08 31.17
C PRO A 126 12.65 -2.43 31.85
N HIS A 127 13.64 -3.31 31.67
CA HIS A 127 13.76 -4.60 32.32
C HIS A 127 13.78 -4.40 33.85
N LYS A 128 12.66 -4.62 34.54
CA LYS A 128 12.70 -4.86 36.00
C LYS A 128 13.16 -6.31 36.22
N GLN A 129 14.29 -6.44 36.91
CA GLN A 129 14.77 -7.69 37.50
C GLN A 129 14.05 -7.94 38.85
N PHE A 130 14.30 -9.11 39.46
CA PHE A 130 13.78 -9.68 40.72
C PHE A 130 12.48 -10.49 40.59
N GLY A 131 12.38 -11.75 41.02
CA GLY A 131 13.31 -12.62 41.73
C GLY A 131 12.80 -14.06 41.75
N TYR A 132 13.74 -15.00 41.96
CA TYR A 132 13.53 -16.44 42.04
C TYR A 132 12.79 -16.79 43.34
N ALA A 133 11.74 -17.62 43.26
CA ALA A 133 11.17 -18.32 44.40
C ALA A 133 11.13 -19.82 44.07
N VAL A 134 12.16 -20.53 44.51
CA VAL A 134 12.19 -21.99 44.58
C VAL A 134 11.32 -22.39 45.77
N ILE A 135 10.26 -23.16 45.52
CA ILE A 135 9.47 -23.79 46.59
C ILE A 135 9.65 -25.30 46.45
N HIS A 136 10.29 -25.88 47.48
CA HIS A 136 10.39 -27.31 47.75
C HIS A 136 9.01 -27.93 47.94
N VAL A 137 8.77 -29.12 47.40
CA VAL A 137 8.00 -30.18 48.08
C VAL A 137 8.57 -31.57 47.73
N ARG A 138 9.14 -32.16 48.77
CA ARG A 138 9.12 -33.57 49.23
C ARG A 138 8.99 -34.73 48.24
#